data_AF-G7DX42-F1
#
_entry.id   AF-G7DX42-F1
#
_cell.length_a   1.000
_cell.length_b   1.000
_cell.length_c   1.000
_cell.angle_alpha   90.00
_cell.angle_beta   90.00
_cell.angle_gamma   90.00
#
_symmetry.space_group_name_H-M   'P 1'
#
loop_
_entity.id
_entity.type
_entity.pdbx_description
1 polymer ?
#
loop_
_entity_poly.entity_id
_entity_poly.type
_entity_poly.pdbx_seq_one_letter_code
_entity_poly.pdbx_strand_id
1 'polypeptide(L)'
;MSNDEEPTVEIRQLNLRSRTTQPTSGHVGSSTTRQSTKPSALKIKAGSASRLLKEVSMYTREARGQAKHLEAMEANGEDIYKIKQERNAYNETLAIIPDSQRRLVVAIAALRDHLASGSADCADEPVVLSAQATIKQYEAEQASHFEPVPTQTKPTRQETAASGSAPSLIMIKTNAVRRLHRELCDSEQDAEQQGRVADRYQAEGKDVYDVNQQRRVQAESLRMIPECQRLLAQAITDLRSVAHKRDPAQGSESEYQLAEEALELASA
;
A
#
# COMPACT_ATOMS: atom_id res chain seq x y z
N MET A 1 39.09 -1.44 63.80
CA MET A 1 38.25 -2.09 62.78
C MET A 1 37.13 -1.12 62.47
N SER A 2 36.77 -1.02 61.19
CA SER A 2 35.79 -0.09 60.59
C SER A 2 36.38 1.26 60.19
N ASN A 3 36.97 1.26 58.99
CA ASN A 3 37.20 2.45 58.17
C ASN A 3 35.88 2.80 57.48
N ASP A 4 35.47 4.07 57.59
CA ASP A 4 34.52 4.71 56.69
C ASP A 4 35.28 5.09 55.41
N GLU A 5 34.87 4.53 54.27
CA GLU A 5 35.41 4.87 52.96
C GLU A 5 34.23 5.28 52.05
N GLU A 6 34.08 6.59 51.85
CA GLU A 6 33.26 7.17 50.78
C GLU A 6 33.97 6.95 49.43
N PRO A 7 33.27 6.50 48.36
CA PRO A 7 33.85 6.50 47.03
C PRO A 7 33.71 7.89 46.39
N THR A 8 34.86 8.56 46.24
CA THR A 8 35.02 9.79 45.48
C THR A 8 34.94 9.52 43.97
N VAL A 9 34.16 10.34 43.27
CA VAL A 9 33.93 10.27 41.83
C VAL A 9 35.16 10.77 41.07
N GLU A 10 35.84 9.88 40.36
CA GLU A 10 37.01 10.20 39.53
C GLU A 10 36.56 10.86 38.20
N ILE A 11 36.85 12.15 38.07
CA ILE A 11 36.59 12.95 36.86
C ILE A 11 37.59 12.54 35.77
N ARG A 12 37.12 11.86 34.72
CA ARG A 12 37.90 11.57 33.51
C ARG A 12 38.32 12.86 32.80
N GLN A 13 39.61 13.16 32.86
CA GLN A 13 40.23 14.23 32.07
C GLN A 13 40.20 13.91 30.57
N LEU A 14 39.76 14.89 29.79
CA LEU A 14 39.77 14.90 28.32
C LEU A 14 41.21 15.00 27.81
N ASN A 15 41.66 13.99 27.06
CA ASN A 15 42.94 14.00 26.36
C ASN A 15 42.85 14.88 25.10
N LEU A 16 43.30 16.14 25.21
CA LEU A 16 43.68 16.97 24.06
C LEU A 16 44.99 16.42 23.48
N ARG A 17 44.91 15.65 22.37
CA ARG A 17 46.09 15.32 21.56
C ARG A 17 46.23 16.27 20.38
N SER A 18 47.38 16.90 20.36
CA SER A 18 47.91 17.92 19.47
C SER A 18 47.89 17.47 18.00
N ARG A 19 47.44 18.38 17.12
CA ARG A 19 47.58 18.25 15.67
C ARG A 19 49.04 18.47 15.26
N THR A 20 49.71 17.40 14.85
CA THR A 20 50.97 17.46 14.10
C THR A 20 50.65 17.39 12.62
N THR A 21 50.97 18.45 11.89
CA THR A 21 50.92 18.51 10.42
C THR A 21 52.11 17.77 9.83
N GLN A 22 51.85 16.82 8.92
CA GLN A 22 52.84 16.24 8.02
C GLN A 22 52.37 16.53 6.57
N PRO A 23 53.24 17.04 5.67
CA PRO A 23 52.90 17.27 4.28
C PRO A 23 53.28 16.02 3.46
N THR A 24 52.30 15.40 2.79
CA THR A 24 52.59 14.34 1.81
C THR A 24 51.93 14.65 0.47
N SER A 25 52.80 15.08 -0.44
CA SER A 25 52.94 14.61 -1.82
C SER A 25 51.66 14.34 -2.64
N GLY A 26 51.44 15.23 -3.62
CA GLY A 26 51.02 14.89 -4.98
C GLY A 26 49.88 13.88 -5.16
N HIS A 27 48.64 14.34 -5.08
CA HIS A 27 47.55 13.68 -5.79
C HIS A 27 47.22 14.50 -7.03
N VAL A 28 47.60 13.94 -8.17
CA VAL A 28 47.26 14.43 -9.52
C VAL A 28 45.74 14.61 -9.57
N GLY A 29 45.29 15.82 -9.85
CA GLY A 29 43.89 16.10 -10.11
C GLY A 29 43.44 15.31 -11.32
N SER A 30 42.83 14.13 -11.09
CA SER A 30 41.99 13.49 -12.08
C SER A 30 40.75 14.38 -12.21
N SER A 31 40.78 15.24 -13.22
CA SER A 31 39.63 15.96 -13.73
C SER A 31 38.55 14.93 -14.10
N THR A 32 37.76 14.54 -13.11
CA THR A 32 36.54 13.77 -13.31
C THR A 32 35.56 14.74 -13.96
N THR A 33 35.62 14.80 -15.29
CA THR A 33 34.58 15.36 -16.13
C THR A 33 33.26 14.80 -15.63
N ARG A 34 32.49 15.60 -14.88
CA ARG A 34 31.10 15.29 -14.55
C ARG A 34 30.32 15.38 -15.84
N GLN A 35 30.38 14.32 -16.65
CA GLN A 35 29.39 14.13 -17.70
C GLN A 35 28.05 14.04 -16.99
N SER A 36 27.22 15.06 -17.16
CA SER A 36 25.80 15.02 -16.85
C SER A 36 25.13 14.03 -17.81
N THR A 37 25.35 12.73 -17.59
CA THR A 37 24.60 11.69 -18.27
C THR A 37 23.26 11.57 -17.56
N LYS A 38 22.16 11.77 -18.31
CA LYS A 38 20.81 11.54 -17.78
C LYS A 38 20.79 10.11 -17.19
N PRO A 39 20.28 9.92 -15.96
CA PRO A 39 20.29 8.60 -15.33
C PRO A 39 19.53 7.62 -16.22
N SER A 40 20.12 6.44 -16.45
CA SER A 40 19.49 5.41 -17.27
C SER A 40 18.13 5.01 -16.68
N ALA A 41 17.20 4.61 -17.53
CA ALA A 41 15.87 4.16 -17.11
C ALA A 41 15.95 3.02 -16.07
N LEU A 42 16.94 2.12 -16.21
CA LEU A 42 17.23 1.09 -15.23
C LEU A 42 17.63 1.68 -13.86
N LYS A 43 18.53 2.66 -13.83
CA LYS A 43 18.96 3.32 -12.58
C LYS A 43 17.81 4.03 -11.89
N ILE A 44 16.90 4.65 -12.64
CA ILE A 44 15.71 5.31 -12.11
C ILE A 44 14.78 4.27 -11.48
N LYS A 45 14.47 3.19 -12.20
CA LYS A 45 13.58 2.12 -11.71
C LYS A 45 14.17 1.40 -10.49
N ALA A 46 15.46 1.05 -10.52
CA ALA A 46 16.17 0.45 -9.40
C ALA A 46 16.16 1.37 -8.17
N GLY A 47 16.44 2.66 -8.35
CA GLY A 47 16.38 3.64 -7.28
C GLY A 47 14.97 3.87 -6.72
N SER A 48 13.93 3.75 -7.55
CA SER A 48 12.53 3.81 -7.09
C SER A 48 12.16 2.58 -6.27
N ALA A 49 12.47 1.38 -6.76
CA ALA A 49 12.19 0.13 -6.06
C ALA A 49 12.95 0.04 -4.72
N SER A 50 14.22 0.44 -4.69
CA SER A 50 15.03 0.44 -3.46
C SER A 50 14.47 1.40 -2.39
N ARG A 51 13.94 2.56 -2.79
CA ARG A 51 13.29 3.50 -1.86
C ARG A 51 12.00 2.94 -1.29
N LEU A 52 11.14 2.38 -2.13
CA LEU A 52 9.89 1.76 -1.71
C LEU A 52 10.13 0.54 -0.80
N LEU A 53 11.17 -0.24 -1.07
CA LEU A 53 11.54 -1.38 -0.23
C LEU A 53 11.94 -0.93 1.17
N LYS A 54 12.76 0.13 1.28
CA LYS A 54 13.13 0.73 2.57
C LYS A 54 11.93 1.33 3.30
N GLU A 55 11.02 1.97 2.58
CA GLU A 55 9.78 2.52 3.13
C GLU A 55 8.92 1.43 3.76
N VAL A 56 8.65 0.34 3.03
CA VAL A 56 7.92 -0.83 3.54
C VAL A 56 8.63 -1.45 4.74
N SER A 57 9.95 -1.64 4.67
CA SER A 57 10.73 -2.16 5.81
C SER A 57 10.67 -1.25 7.03
N MET A 58 10.62 0.08 6.86
CA MET A 58 10.58 1.03 7.96
C MET A 58 9.23 0.95 8.68
N TYR A 59 8.13 1.06 7.93
CA TYR A 59 6.78 0.99 8.50
C TYR A 59 6.48 -0.37 9.13
N THR A 60 6.93 -1.46 8.50
CA THR A 60 6.77 -2.81 9.09
C THR A 60 7.54 -2.97 10.39
N ARG A 61 8.74 -2.39 10.50
CA ARG A 61 9.55 -2.42 11.73
C ARG A 61 8.93 -1.56 12.82
N GLU A 62 8.44 -0.38 12.47
CA GLU A 62 7.73 0.52 13.37
C GLU A 62 6.48 -0.16 13.94
N ALA A 63 5.63 -0.73 13.08
CA ALA A 63 4.45 -1.48 13.48
C ALA A 63 4.81 -2.65 14.44
N ARG A 64 5.90 -3.38 14.17
CA ARG A 64 6.38 -4.43 15.08
C ARG A 64 6.83 -3.87 16.44
N GLY A 65 7.49 -2.71 16.45
CA GLY A 65 7.91 -2.03 17.67
C GLY A 65 6.72 -1.58 18.50
N GLN A 66 5.75 -0.91 17.87
CA GLN A 66 4.50 -0.47 18.49
C GLN A 66 3.68 -1.64 19.03
N ALA A 67 3.58 -2.75 18.29
CA ALA A 67 2.90 -3.96 18.75
C ALA A 67 3.54 -4.50 20.05
N LYS A 68 4.88 -4.61 20.09
CA LYS A 68 5.59 -5.03 21.31
C LYS A 68 5.42 -4.04 22.46
N HIS A 69 5.41 -2.75 22.17
CA HIS A 69 5.21 -1.74 23.19
C HIS A 69 3.79 -1.84 23.77
N LEU A 70 2.77 -1.99 22.93
CA LEU A 70 1.40 -2.22 23.34
C LEU A 70 1.25 -3.47 24.21
N GLU A 71 1.83 -4.59 23.81
CA GLU A 71 1.85 -5.82 24.61
C GLU A 71 2.49 -5.57 26.00
N ALA A 72 3.59 -4.82 26.06
CA ALA A 72 4.24 -4.48 27.32
C ALA A 72 3.38 -3.53 28.18
N MET A 73 2.72 -2.54 27.58
CA MET A 73 1.82 -1.62 28.30
C MET A 73 0.63 -2.38 28.89
N GLU A 74 0.03 -3.30 28.12
CA GLU A 74 -1.06 -4.16 28.57
C GLU A 74 -0.59 -5.09 29.70
N ALA A 75 0.57 -5.72 29.56
CA ALA A 75 1.14 -6.61 30.58
C ALA A 75 1.53 -5.89 31.88
N ASN A 76 1.99 -4.64 31.78
CA ASN A 76 2.32 -3.81 32.94
C ASN A 76 1.09 -3.17 33.60
N GLY A 77 -0.11 -3.38 33.04
CA GLY A 77 -1.34 -2.78 33.53
C GLY A 77 -1.31 -1.25 33.46
N GLU A 78 -0.72 -0.69 32.39
CA GLU A 78 -0.71 0.75 32.19
C GLU A 78 -2.13 1.32 32.02
N ASP A 79 -2.24 2.63 32.18
CA ASP A 79 -3.51 3.34 32.05
C ASP A 79 -4.15 3.12 30.66
N ILE A 80 -5.45 2.85 30.69
CA ILE A 80 -6.25 2.47 29.50
C ILE A 80 -6.21 3.57 28.44
N TYR A 81 -6.18 4.85 28.83
CA TYR A 81 -6.14 5.94 27.85
C TYR A 81 -4.80 5.98 27.12
N LYS A 82 -3.70 5.70 27.82
CA LYS A 82 -2.37 5.60 27.20
C LYS A 82 -2.28 4.43 26.23
N ILE A 83 -2.77 3.24 26.63
CA ILE A 83 -2.82 2.06 25.76
C ILE A 83 -3.66 2.36 24.50
N LYS A 84 -4.80 3.01 24.67
CA LYS A 84 -5.66 3.40 23.53
C LYS A 84 -4.99 4.40 22.61
N GLN A 85 -4.31 5.40 23.16
CA GLN A 85 -3.56 6.38 22.38
C GLN A 85 -2.46 5.70 21.55
N GLU A 86 -1.69 4.82 22.17
CA GLU A 86 -0.64 4.07 21.48
C GLU A 86 -1.23 3.12 20.42
N ARG A 87 -2.40 2.51 20.68
CA ARG A 87 -3.11 1.65 19.72
C ARG A 87 -3.61 2.44 18.51
N ASN A 88 -4.03 3.69 18.69
CA ASN A 88 -4.39 4.56 17.58
C ASN A 88 -3.16 4.88 16.71
N ALA A 89 -2.03 5.25 17.34
CA ALA A 89 -0.78 5.48 16.62
C ALA A 89 -0.30 4.23 15.86
N TYR A 90 -0.45 3.05 16.46
CA TYR A 90 -0.19 1.77 15.80
C TYR A 90 -1.09 1.53 14.57
N ASN A 91 -2.39 1.79 14.69
CA ASN A 91 -3.33 1.62 13.58
C ASN A 91 -3.06 2.60 12.42
N GLU A 92 -2.61 3.83 12.71
CA GLU A 92 -2.17 4.79 11.68
C GLU A 92 -0.97 4.24 10.89
N THR A 93 0.03 3.65 11.57
CA THR A 93 1.16 2.99 10.92
C THR A 93 0.72 1.74 10.14
N LEU A 94 -0.26 0.98 10.61
CA LEU A 94 -0.81 -0.15 9.85
C LEU A 94 -1.53 0.30 8.58
N ALA A 95 -2.21 1.45 8.61
CA ALA A 95 -3.00 1.95 7.48
C ALA A 95 -2.14 2.30 6.25
N ILE A 96 -0.88 2.70 6.45
CA ILE A 96 0.03 3.12 5.37
C ILE A 96 0.76 1.95 4.70
N ILE A 97 1.01 0.85 5.41
CA ILE A 97 1.79 -0.30 4.91
C ILE A 97 1.21 -0.90 3.62
N PRO A 98 -0.11 -1.13 3.47
CA PRO A 98 -0.67 -1.74 2.27
C PRO A 98 -0.44 -0.94 0.99
N ASP A 99 -0.53 0.40 1.04
CA ASP A 99 -0.28 1.23 -0.14
C ASP A 99 1.20 1.19 -0.55
N SER A 100 2.11 1.34 0.43
CA SER A 100 3.56 1.23 0.19
C SER A 100 3.93 -0.14 -0.39
N GLN A 101 3.32 -1.23 0.08
CA GLN A 101 3.49 -2.58 -0.47
C GLN A 101 3.00 -2.68 -1.92
N ARG A 102 1.80 -2.17 -2.24
CA ARG A 102 1.28 -2.17 -3.62
C ARG A 102 2.21 -1.40 -4.57
N ARG A 103 2.67 -0.21 -4.15
CA ARG A 103 3.61 0.61 -4.92
C ARG A 103 4.94 -0.12 -5.14
N LEU A 104 5.45 -0.82 -4.11
CA LEU A 104 6.65 -1.65 -4.20
C LEU A 104 6.48 -2.79 -5.21
N VAL A 105 5.37 -3.53 -5.17
CA VAL A 105 5.08 -4.63 -6.10
C VAL A 105 5.12 -4.14 -7.54
N VAL A 106 4.44 -3.02 -7.83
CA VAL A 106 4.44 -2.42 -9.18
C VAL A 106 5.84 -1.99 -9.61
N ALA A 107 6.63 -1.40 -8.70
CA ALA A 107 8.00 -0.97 -9.01
C ALA A 107 8.95 -2.16 -9.26
N ILE A 108 8.81 -3.25 -8.50
CA ILE A 108 9.59 -4.48 -8.69
C ILE A 108 9.22 -5.17 -10.01
N ALA A 109 7.93 -5.24 -10.36
CA ALA A 109 7.50 -5.78 -11.65
C ALA A 109 8.11 -4.98 -12.81
N ALA A 110 7.99 -3.65 -12.79
CA ALA A 110 8.58 -2.78 -13.80
C ALA A 110 10.12 -2.87 -13.88
N LEU A 111 10.80 -3.17 -12.76
CA LEU A 111 12.25 -3.39 -12.72
C LEU A 111 12.63 -4.74 -13.35
N ARG A 112 11.88 -5.81 -13.05
CA ARG A 112 12.05 -7.13 -13.64
C ARG A 112 11.83 -7.11 -15.15
N ASP A 113 10.76 -6.47 -15.61
CA ASP A 113 10.44 -6.34 -17.04
C ASP A 113 11.58 -5.66 -17.80
N HIS A 114 12.14 -4.59 -17.23
CA HIS A 114 13.24 -3.85 -17.84
C HIS A 114 14.57 -4.61 -17.84
N LEU A 115 14.79 -5.52 -16.88
CA LEU A 115 15.94 -6.43 -16.87
C LEU A 115 15.76 -7.56 -17.89
N ALA A 116 14.54 -8.07 -18.06
CA ALA A 116 14.22 -9.15 -19.00
C ALA A 116 14.20 -8.68 -20.46
N SER A 117 13.81 -7.43 -20.73
CA SER A 117 13.73 -6.86 -22.08
C SER A 117 15.10 -6.55 -22.72
N GLY A 118 16.20 -7.02 -22.13
CA GLY A 118 17.52 -7.03 -22.79
C GLY A 118 18.18 -5.66 -22.98
N SER A 119 17.79 -4.60 -22.27
CA SER A 119 18.49 -3.31 -22.34
C SER A 119 19.86 -3.31 -21.64
N ALA A 120 20.44 -4.50 -21.39
CA ALA A 120 21.67 -4.72 -20.66
C ALA A 120 22.92 -4.28 -21.44
N ASP A 121 22.81 -4.09 -22.76
CA ASP A 121 23.94 -3.69 -23.62
C ASP A 121 24.38 -2.23 -23.43
N CYS A 122 23.73 -1.46 -22.55
CA CYS A 122 24.11 -0.07 -22.24
C CYS A 122 24.03 0.27 -20.73
N ALA A 123 23.87 -0.73 -19.85
CA ALA A 123 23.76 -0.50 -18.41
C ALA A 123 25.09 -0.78 -17.72
N ASP A 124 25.59 0.20 -16.95
CA ASP A 124 26.75 -0.01 -16.08
C ASP A 124 26.52 -1.25 -15.19
N GLU A 125 27.41 -2.24 -15.27
CA GLU A 125 27.44 -3.45 -14.42
C GLU A 125 27.03 -3.21 -12.94
N PRO A 126 27.53 -2.16 -12.24
CA PRO A 126 27.10 -1.88 -10.86
C PRO A 126 25.61 -1.56 -10.69
N VAL A 127 24.95 -0.98 -11.70
CA VAL A 127 23.51 -0.68 -11.67
C VAL A 127 22.69 -1.96 -11.80
N VAL A 128 23.12 -2.89 -12.65
CA VAL A 128 22.49 -4.20 -12.81
C VAL A 128 22.56 -4.99 -11.50
N LEU A 129 23.74 -5.05 -10.88
CA LEU A 129 23.94 -5.71 -9.59
C LEU A 129 23.06 -5.09 -8.48
N SER A 130 22.97 -3.75 -8.43
CA SER A 130 22.11 -3.06 -7.46
C SER A 130 20.62 -3.34 -7.68
N ALA A 131 20.16 -3.39 -8.93
CA ALA A 131 18.80 -3.75 -9.28
C ALA A 131 18.46 -5.19 -8.85
N GLN A 132 19.34 -6.15 -9.18
CA GLN A 132 19.19 -7.54 -8.79
C GLN A 132 19.22 -7.72 -7.26
N ALA A 133 20.08 -7.00 -6.55
CA ALA A 133 20.12 -7.02 -5.09
C ALA A 133 18.80 -6.55 -4.47
N THR A 134 18.18 -5.50 -5.02
CA THR A 134 16.87 -5.00 -4.57
C THR A 134 15.78 -6.05 -4.77
N ILE A 135 15.77 -6.74 -5.92
CA ILE A 135 14.82 -7.83 -6.19
C ILE A 135 15.03 -9.00 -5.22
N LYS A 136 16.28 -9.41 -5.00
CA LYS A 136 16.61 -10.48 -4.04
C LYS A 136 16.18 -10.13 -2.62
N GLN A 137 16.39 -8.88 -2.19
CA GLN A 137 15.94 -8.42 -0.87
C GLN A 137 14.41 -8.47 -0.75
N TYR A 138 13.69 -8.00 -1.77
CA TYR A 138 12.24 -8.11 -1.83
C TYR A 138 11.76 -9.57 -1.74
N GLU A 139 12.37 -10.48 -2.51
CA GLU A 139 12.03 -11.91 -2.47
C GLU A 139 12.29 -12.55 -1.11
N ALA A 140 13.41 -12.20 -0.45
CA ALA A 140 13.71 -12.67 0.89
C ALA A 140 12.69 -12.16 1.93
N GLU A 141 12.26 -10.90 1.82
CA GLU A 141 11.22 -10.33 2.69
C GLU A 141 9.86 -11.00 2.47
N GLN A 142 9.47 -11.27 1.21
CA GLN A 142 8.25 -12.01 0.88
C GLN A 142 8.28 -13.45 1.39
N ALA A 143 9.43 -14.12 1.33
CA ALA A 143 9.60 -15.48 1.86
C ALA A 143 9.48 -15.53 3.40
N SER A 144 9.79 -14.43 4.09
CA SER A 144 9.69 -14.32 5.55
C SER A 144 8.28 -14.00 6.07
N HIS A 145 7.35 -13.59 5.19
CA HIS A 145 6.01 -13.10 5.57
C HIS A 145 4.88 -14.09 5.23
N PHE A 146 5.17 -15.40 5.21
CA PHE A 146 4.17 -16.42 4.83
C PHE A 146 3.15 -16.68 5.94
N GLU A 147 2.12 -15.83 5.99
CA GLU A 147 0.72 -16.23 6.14
C GLU A 147 0.05 -15.75 4.85
N PRO A 148 -0.56 -16.63 4.04
CA PRO A 148 -1.21 -16.21 2.81
C PRO A 148 -2.47 -15.44 3.19
N VAL A 149 -2.36 -14.12 3.25
CA VAL A 149 -3.54 -13.25 3.15
C VAL A 149 -4.24 -13.66 1.86
N PRO A 150 -5.53 -14.03 1.89
CA PRO A 150 -6.27 -14.34 0.68
C PRO A 150 -6.21 -13.10 -0.18
N THR A 151 -5.37 -13.18 -1.22
CA THR A 151 -5.44 -12.28 -2.34
C THR A 151 -6.87 -12.39 -2.83
N GLN A 152 -7.64 -11.33 -2.61
CA GLN A 152 -8.71 -11.01 -3.56
C GLN A 152 -7.98 -10.78 -4.88
N THR A 153 -7.78 -11.88 -5.60
CA THR A 153 -7.50 -11.90 -7.02
C THR A 153 -8.65 -11.12 -7.63
N LYS A 154 -8.36 -9.83 -7.86
CA LYS A 154 -9.08 -9.02 -8.83
C LYS A 154 -9.38 -9.93 -10.01
N PRO A 155 -10.65 -10.05 -10.45
CA PRO A 155 -10.98 -10.96 -11.53
C PRO A 155 -10.06 -10.64 -12.69
N THR A 156 -9.24 -11.64 -13.04
CA THR A 156 -8.44 -11.65 -14.24
C THR A 156 -9.33 -11.13 -15.34
N ARG A 157 -9.03 -9.91 -15.83
CA ARG A 157 -9.63 -9.37 -17.03
C ARG A 157 -9.36 -10.43 -18.07
N GLN A 158 -10.38 -11.19 -18.45
CA GLN A 158 -10.30 -12.05 -19.62
C GLN A 158 -9.90 -11.12 -20.74
N GLU A 159 -8.65 -11.25 -21.20
CA GLU A 159 -8.20 -10.66 -22.44
C GLU A 159 -8.99 -11.36 -23.55
N THR A 160 -10.18 -10.84 -23.81
CA THR A 160 -10.86 -11.11 -25.07
C THR A 160 -10.03 -10.46 -26.15
N ALA A 161 -9.39 -11.29 -26.95
CA ALA A 161 -8.71 -10.88 -28.16
C ALA A 161 -9.63 -10.07 -29.08
N ALA A 162 -9.01 -9.16 -29.82
CA ALA A 162 -9.44 -8.50 -31.05
C ALA A 162 -10.11 -7.11 -30.97
N SER A 163 -9.59 -6.25 -31.86
CA SER A 163 -10.08 -4.96 -32.35
C SER A 163 -9.78 -3.72 -31.50
N GLY A 164 -8.78 -2.94 -31.93
CA GLY A 164 -8.55 -1.55 -31.52
C GLY A 164 -9.61 -0.58 -32.04
N SER A 165 -10.89 -0.90 -31.83
CA SER A 165 -12.02 -0.01 -32.05
C SER A 165 -12.30 0.77 -30.76
N ALA A 166 -12.67 2.04 -30.87
CA ALA A 166 -13.14 2.82 -29.74
C ALA A 166 -14.30 2.08 -29.04
N PRO A 167 -14.36 2.08 -27.70
CA PRO A 167 -15.43 1.40 -26.97
C PRO A 167 -16.77 2.05 -27.33
N SER A 168 -17.74 1.20 -27.66
CA SER A 168 -19.08 1.63 -28.03
C SER A 168 -19.78 2.31 -26.85
N LEU A 169 -20.74 3.19 -27.12
CA LEU A 169 -21.46 3.92 -26.06
C LEU A 169 -22.15 2.95 -25.10
N ILE A 170 -22.72 1.86 -25.62
CA ILE A 170 -23.37 0.85 -24.79
C ILE A 170 -22.37 0.18 -23.86
N MET A 171 -21.20 -0.24 -24.38
CA MET A 171 -20.16 -0.88 -23.56
C MET A 171 -19.63 0.06 -22.47
N ILE A 172 -19.47 1.36 -22.78
CA ILE A 172 -19.07 2.37 -21.79
C ILE A 172 -20.08 2.43 -20.65
N LYS A 173 -21.38 2.51 -20.96
CA LYS A 173 -22.44 2.56 -19.94
C LYS A 173 -22.60 1.25 -19.18
N THR A 174 -22.45 0.09 -19.84
CA THR A 174 -22.42 -1.23 -19.21
C THR A 174 -21.30 -1.32 -18.17
N ASN A 175 -20.10 -0.87 -18.52
CA ASN A 175 -18.96 -0.87 -17.60
C ASN A 175 -19.15 0.12 -16.43
N ALA A 176 -19.81 1.26 -16.67
CA ALA A 176 -20.17 2.19 -15.61
C ALA A 176 -21.11 1.56 -14.57
N VAL A 177 -22.16 0.84 -15.02
CA VAL A 177 -23.09 0.11 -14.14
C VAL A 177 -22.35 -0.97 -13.34
N ARG A 178 -21.55 -1.82 -14.00
CA ARG A 178 -20.78 -2.88 -13.33
C ARG A 178 -19.81 -2.33 -12.28
N ARG A 179 -19.17 -1.20 -12.56
CA ARG A 179 -18.24 -0.56 -11.61
C ARG A 179 -18.97 -0.01 -10.40
N LEU A 180 -20.04 0.77 -10.62
CA LEU A 180 -20.83 1.37 -9.55
C LEU A 180 -21.54 0.31 -8.70
N HIS A 181 -21.98 -0.80 -9.31
CA HIS A 181 -22.51 -1.93 -8.57
C HIS A 181 -21.47 -2.54 -7.63
N ARG A 182 -20.23 -2.76 -8.11
CA ARG A 182 -19.14 -3.24 -7.26
C ARG A 182 -18.82 -2.26 -6.13
N GLU A 183 -18.75 -0.97 -6.42
CA GLU A 183 -18.52 0.07 -5.41
C GLU A 183 -19.60 0.06 -4.31
N LEU A 184 -20.87 -0.16 -4.69
CA LEU A 184 -21.97 -0.33 -3.74
C LEU A 184 -21.78 -1.60 -2.88
N CYS A 185 -21.54 -2.76 -3.50
CA CYS A 185 -21.31 -4.01 -2.76
C CYS A 185 -20.13 -3.91 -1.79
N ASP A 186 -19.02 -3.30 -2.22
CA ASP A 186 -17.83 -3.13 -1.39
C ASP A 186 -18.14 -2.21 -0.18
N SER A 187 -18.93 -1.16 -0.39
CA SER A 187 -19.35 -0.23 0.68
C SER A 187 -20.31 -0.88 1.67
N GLU A 188 -21.25 -1.68 1.19
CA GLU A 188 -22.18 -2.46 2.02
C GLU A 188 -21.43 -3.51 2.85
N GLN A 189 -20.49 -4.23 2.24
CA GLN A 189 -19.67 -5.22 2.92
C GLN A 189 -18.78 -4.59 4.00
N ASP A 190 -18.18 -3.42 3.74
CA ASP A 190 -17.42 -2.69 4.76
C ASP A 190 -18.31 -2.27 5.93
N ALA A 191 -19.47 -1.65 5.66
CA ALA A 191 -20.41 -1.26 6.71
C ALA A 191 -20.89 -2.44 7.55
N GLU A 192 -21.14 -3.60 6.93
CA GLU A 192 -21.48 -4.84 7.62
C GLU A 192 -20.31 -5.32 8.49
N GLN A 193 -19.08 -5.31 7.96
CA GLN A 193 -17.89 -5.70 8.70
C GLN A 193 -17.64 -4.81 9.92
N GLN A 194 -17.77 -3.49 9.78
CA GLN A 194 -17.67 -2.57 10.92
C GLN A 194 -18.80 -2.78 11.92
N GLY A 195 -20.01 -3.13 11.45
CA GLY A 195 -21.13 -3.54 12.31
C GLY A 195 -20.80 -4.78 13.14
N ARG A 196 -20.27 -5.83 12.51
CA ARG A 196 -19.80 -7.05 13.21
C ARG A 196 -18.75 -6.74 14.27
N VAL A 197 -17.83 -5.82 13.99
CA VAL A 197 -16.83 -5.37 14.97
C VAL A 197 -17.51 -4.67 16.15
N ALA A 198 -18.44 -3.75 15.91
CA ALA A 198 -19.17 -3.06 16.98
C ALA A 198 -20.00 -4.04 17.83
N ASP A 199 -20.68 -4.99 17.21
CA ASP A 199 -21.45 -6.03 17.91
C ASP A 199 -20.55 -6.95 18.75
N ARG A 200 -19.38 -7.32 18.22
CA ARG A 200 -18.37 -8.06 18.96
C ARG A 200 -17.88 -7.29 20.19
N TYR A 201 -17.63 -6.00 20.07
CA TYR A 201 -17.22 -5.16 21.20
C TYR A 201 -18.28 -5.14 22.31
N GLN A 202 -19.55 -5.06 21.90
CA GLN A 202 -20.68 -5.11 22.83
C GLN A 202 -20.81 -6.49 23.49
N ALA A 203 -20.64 -7.58 22.75
CA ALA A 203 -20.70 -8.95 23.26
C ALA A 203 -19.55 -9.30 24.21
N GLU A 204 -18.35 -8.77 23.96
CA GLU A 204 -17.17 -8.90 24.83
C GLU A 204 -17.27 -8.03 26.10
N GLY A 205 -18.33 -7.24 26.25
CA GLY A 205 -18.54 -6.39 27.42
C GLY A 205 -17.53 -5.24 27.53
N LYS A 206 -17.03 -4.75 26.39
CA LYS A 206 -16.12 -3.59 26.36
C LYS A 206 -16.83 -2.34 26.85
N ASP A 207 -16.03 -1.36 27.27
CA ASP A 207 -16.56 -0.09 27.77
C ASP A 207 -17.42 0.63 26.72
N VAL A 208 -18.42 1.37 27.22
CA VAL A 208 -19.40 2.12 26.42
C VAL A 208 -18.71 3.06 25.43
N TYR A 209 -17.58 3.67 25.79
CA TYR A 209 -16.82 4.54 24.90
C TYR A 209 -16.28 3.79 23.68
N ASP A 210 -15.74 2.58 23.87
CA ASP A 210 -15.20 1.77 22.78
C ASP A 210 -16.29 1.27 21.84
N VAL A 211 -17.42 0.81 22.41
CA VAL A 211 -18.59 0.41 21.61
C VAL A 211 -19.10 1.58 20.80
N ASN A 212 -19.27 2.76 21.41
CA ASN A 212 -19.72 3.96 20.72
C ASN A 212 -18.74 4.42 19.64
N GLN A 213 -17.43 4.28 19.86
CA GLN A 213 -16.44 4.61 18.86
C GLN A 213 -16.56 3.67 17.65
N GLN A 214 -16.74 2.37 17.84
CA GLN A 214 -16.97 1.44 16.73
C GLN A 214 -18.29 1.69 16.01
N ARG A 215 -19.35 2.09 16.74
CA ARG A 215 -20.61 2.52 16.13
C ARG A 215 -20.45 3.78 15.28
N ARG A 216 -19.54 4.70 15.64
CA ARG A 216 -19.21 5.86 14.80
C ARG A 216 -18.48 5.44 13.53
N VAL A 217 -17.52 4.52 13.63
CA VAL A 217 -16.83 3.96 12.45
C VAL A 217 -17.83 3.28 11.51
N GLN A 218 -18.72 2.43 12.04
CA GLN A 218 -19.82 1.84 11.27
C GLN A 218 -20.70 2.90 10.60
N ALA A 219 -21.06 3.98 11.33
CA ALA A 219 -21.87 5.06 10.79
C ALA A 219 -21.15 5.84 9.68
N GLU A 220 -19.82 5.95 9.71
CA GLU A 220 -19.04 6.55 8.63
C GLU A 220 -19.10 5.70 7.35
N SER A 221 -18.94 4.39 7.44
CA SER A 221 -19.13 3.47 6.30
C SER A 221 -20.56 3.54 5.74
N LEU A 222 -21.57 3.55 6.62
CA LEU A 222 -22.98 3.64 6.21
C LEU A 222 -23.32 4.94 5.46
N ARG A 223 -22.61 6.05 5.73
CA ARG A 223 -22.87 7.34 5.05
C ARG A 223 -22.51 7.34 3.57
N MET A 224 -21.67 6.41 3.12
CA MET A 224 -21.27 6.30 1.71
C MET A 224 -22.33 5.62 0.85
N ILE A 225 -23.06 4.65 1.41
CA ILE A 225 -24.00 3.78 0.70
C ILE A 225 -25.09 4.57 -0.07
N PRO A 226 -25.74 5.60 0.50
CA PRO A 226 -26.80 6.33 -0.22
C PRO A 226 -26.31 6.99 -1.51
N GLU A 227 -25.07 7.50 -1.52
CA GLU A 227 -24.50 8.12 -2.71
C GLU A 227 -24.15 7.08 -3.77
N CYS A 228 -23.58 5.94 -3.37
CA CYS A 228 -23.33 4.80 -4.27
C CYS A 228 -24.63 4.30 -4.91
N GLN A 229 -25.70 4.15 -4.12
CA GLN A 229 -27.03 3.78 -4.62
C GLN A 229 -27.56 4.81 -5.62
N ARG A 230 -27.45 6.10 -5.31
CA ARG A 230 -27.89 7.19 -6.21
C ARG A 230 -27.13 7.17 -7.54
N LEU A 231 -25.82 7.03 -7.50
CA LEU A 231 -24.98 6.97 -8.68
C LEU A 231 -25.26 5.73 -9.53
N LEU A 232 -25.43 4.57 -8.90
CA LEU A 232 -25.81 3.33 -9.59
C LEU A 232 -27.19 3.46 -10.25
N ALA A 233 -28.20 4.00 -9.56
CA ALA A 233 -29.53 4.21 -10.11
C ALA A 233 -29.51 5.14 -11.34
N GLN A 234 -28.69 6.20 -11.31
CA GLN A 234 -28.49 7.06 -12.46
C GLN A 234 -27.83 6.30 -13.63
N ALA A 235 -26.78 5.52 -13.36
CA ALA A 235 -26.10 4.74 -14.40
C ALA A 235 -26.99 3.66 -15.02
N ILE A 236 -27.85 3.02 -14.22
CA ILE A 236 -28.87 2.06 -14.69
C ILE A 236 -29.86 2.76 -15.62
N THR A 237 -30.35 3.95 -15.24
CA THR A 237 -31.28 4.74 -16.06
C THR A 237 -30.64 5.10 -17.40
N ASP A 238 -29.40 5.58 -17.36
CA ASP A 238 -28.58 5.90 -18.51
C ASP A 238 -28.38 4.70 -19.44
N LEU A 239 -28.02 3.53 -18.90
CA LEU A 239 -27.80 2.32 -19.68
C LEU A 239 -29.11 1.83 -20.33
N ARG A 240 -30.22 1.83 -19.57
CA ARG A 240 -31.55 1.49 -20.09
C ARG A 240 -31.95 2.38 -21.26
N SER A 241 -31.65 3.68 -21.18
CA SER A 241 -31.99 4.64 -22.25
C SER A 241 -31.28 4.34 -23.58
N VAL A 242 -30.05 3.83 -23.52
CA VAL A 242 -29.25 3.46 -24.70
C VAL A 242 -29.62 2.04 -25.17
N ALA A 243 -29.81 1.11 -24.24
CA ALA A 243 -30.15 -0.28 -24.54
C ALA A 243 -31.53 -0.42 -25.22
N HIS A 244 -32.53 0.38 -24.82
CA HIS A 244 -33.89 0.29 -25.34
C HIS A 244 -34.00 0.50 -26.86
N LYS A 245 -33.10 1.30 -27.45
CA LYS A 245 -33.16 1.63 -28.88
C LYS A 245 -32.55 0.57 -29.79
N ARG A 246 -31.77 -0.38 -29.23
CA ARG A 246 -31.02 -1.42 -29.95
C ARG A 246 -30.46 -0.97 -31.29
N ASP A 247 -29.83 0.20 -31.27
CA ASP A 247 -29.25 0.85 -32.43
C ASP A 247 -27.88 0.21 -32.74
N PRO A 248 -27.67 -0.38 -33.92
CA PRO A 248 -26.40 -1.01 -34.29
C PRO A 248 -25.24 0.00 -34.37
N ALA A 249 -25.51 1.31 -34.42
CA ALA A 249 -24.47 2.34 -34.30
C ALA A 249 -23.96 2.49 -32.85
N GLN A 250 -24.71 2.04 -31.85
CA GLN A 250 -24.38 2.20 -30.43
C GLN A 250 -23.60 1.01 -29.84
N GLY A 251 -23.59 -0.13 -30.54
CA GLY A 251 -22.84 -1.31 -30.14
C GLY A 251 -23.26 -2.58 -30.88
N SER A 252 -22.49 -3.65 -30.69
CA SER A 252 -22.79 -4.96 -31.26
C SER A 252 -23.80 -5.74 -30.40
N GLU A 253 -24.45 -6.75 -30.99
CA GLU A 253 -25.41 -7.61 -30.31
C GLU A 253 -24.88 -8.23 -29.01
N SER A 254 -23.61 -8.65 -29.00
CA SER A 254 -22.95 -9.19 -27.80
C SER A 254 -22.86 -8.15 -26.68
N GLU A 255 -22.66 -6.88 -27.02
CA GLU A 255 -22.58 -5.79 -26.04
C GLU A 255 -23.96 -5.46 -25.44
N TYR A 256 -25.04 -5.64 -26.21
CA TYR A 256 -26.41 -5.54 -25.70
C TYR A 256 -26.73 -6.66 -24.71
N GLN A 257 -26.31 -7.89 -24.98
CA GLN A 257 -26.47 -9.01 -24.04
C GLN A 257 -25.72 -8.75 -22.72
N LEU A 258 -24.49 -8.23 -22.81
CA LEU A 258 -23.72 -7.82 -21.62
C LEU A 258 -24.36 -6.65 -20.87
N ALA A 259 -25.06 -5.75 -21.57
CA ALA A 259 -25.81 -4.66 -20.95
C ALA A 259 -27.04 -5.19 -20.18
N GLU A 260 -27.78 -6.13 -20.75
CA GLU A 260 -28.92 -6.78 -20.10
C GLU A 260 -28.47 -7.53 -18.83
N GLU A 261 -27.40 -8.34 -18.93
CA GLU A 261 -26.80 -9.03 -17.78
C GLU A 261 -26.39 -8.03 -16.67
N ALA A 262 -25.74 -6.92 -17.04
CA ALA A 262 -25.34 -5.90 -16.07
C ALA A 262 -26.54 -5.20 -15.40
N LEU A 263 -27.64 -5.02 -16.13
CA LEU A 263 -28.87 -4.45 -15.59
C LEU A 263 -29.58 -5.42 -14.65
N GLU A 264 -29.60 -6.72 -14.98
CA GLU A 264 -30.14 -7.77 -14.10
C GLU A 264 -29.34 -7.85 -12.81
N LEU A 265 -28.01 -7.96 -12.92
CA LEU A 265 -27.11 -8.05 -11.77
C LEU A 265 -27.24 -6.84 -10.83
N ALA A 266 -27.37 -5.63 -11.37
CA ALA A 266 -27.53 -4.42 -10.57
C ALA A 266 -28.94 -4.18 -10.01
N SER A 267 -29.88 -5.07 -10.31
CA SER A 267 -31.27 -5.03 -9.82
C SER A 267 -31.62 -6.15 -8.85
N ALA A 268 -30.69 -7.09 -8.63
CA ALA A 268 -30.78 -8.15 -7.63
C ALA A 268 -30.45 -7.61 -6.23
#